data_AF-A0A7V8VW30-F1
#
_entry.id   AF-A0A7V8VW30-F1
#
_cell.length_a   1.000
_cell.length_b   1.000
_cell.length_c   1.000
_cell.angle_alpha   90.00
_cell.angle_beta   90.00
_cell.angle_gamma   90.00
#
_symmetry.space_group_name_H-M   'P 1'
#
loop_
_entity.id
_entity.type
_entity.pdbx_description
1 polymer ?
#
loop_
_entity_poly.entity_id
_entity_poly.type
_entity_poly.pdbx_seq_one_letter_code
_entity_poly.pdbx_strand_id
1 'polypeptide(L)'
;MANTNSRPVTIVTDSTADLGPSLMESLGITVVPLSVAFGMETFQDGIDLTSQEFLDRLEHAPALPKTSQPTVIAFERVFAEA
;
A
#
# COMPACT_ATOMS: atom_id res chain seq x y z
N MET A 1 11.26 -26.66 -25.28
CA MET A 1 10.61 -26.93 -23.99
C MET A 1 11.25 -26.00 -22.98
N ALA A 2 10.51 -25.04 -22.41
CA ALA A 2 11.08 -24.08 -21.48
C ALA A 2 11.48 -24.79 -20.18
N ASN A 3 12.68 -24.52 -19.71
CA ASN A 3 13.28 -25.14 -18.54
C ASN A 3 12.67 -24.51 -17.26
N THR A 4 11.69 -25.18 -16.65
CA THR A 4 11.02 -24.69 -15.44
C THR A 4 11.74 -25.16 -14.18
N ASN A 5 12.92 -24.61 -13.91
CA ASN A 5 13.37 -24.43 -12.53
C ASN A 5 12.74 -23.13 -12.01
N SER A 6 11.40 -23.08 -11.90
CA SER A 6 10.73 -21.89 -11.39
C SER A 6 10.83 -21.89 -9.88
N ARG A 7 11.77 -21.11 -9.34
CA ARG A 7 11.62 -20.62 -7.98
C ARG A 7 10.30 -19.85 -7.89
N PRO A 8 9.51 -20.01 -6.83
CA PRO A 8 8.32 -19.20 -6.63
C PRO A 8 8.73 -17.72 -6.65
N VAL A 9 7.97 -16.91 -7.39
CA VAL A 9 8.16 -15.46 -7.48
C VAL A 9 6.92 -14.82 -6.90
N THR A 10 7.12 -13.93 -5.92
CA THR A 10 6.06 -13.14 -5.30
C THR A 10 6.13 -11.71 -5.80
N ILE A 11 4.97 -11.12 -6.10
CA ILE A 11 4.87 -9.72 -6.50
C ILE A 11 4.45 -8.89 -5.29
N VAL A 12 5.32 -7.94 -4.93
CA VAL A 12 5.08 -6.98 -3.85
C VAL A 12 5.14 -5.58 -4.44
N THR A 13 4.19 -4.72 -4.07
CA THR A 13 4.15 -3.31 -4.43
C THR A 13 3.73 -2.47 -3.22
N ASP A 14 3.71 -1.15 -3.37
CA ASP A 14 3.10 -0.24 -2.39
C ASP A 14 1.71 0.24 -2.84
N SER A 15 0.98 0.91 -1.93
CA SER A 15 -0.41 1.33 -2.16
C SER A 15 -0.59 2.37 -3.28
N THR A 16 0.48 3.03 -3.75
CA THR A 16 0.37 3.97 -4.88
C THR A 16 0.08 3.29 -6.22
N ALA A 17 0.19 1.96 -6.29
CA ALA A 17 -0.21 1.18 -7.46
C ALA A 17 -1.72 1.19 -7.72
N ASP A 18 -2.54 1.61 -6.75
CA ASP A 18 -4.00 1.78 -6.85
C ASP A 18 -4.72 0.53 -7.42
N LEU A 19 -4.32 -0.64 -6.91
CA LEU A 19 -4.86 -1.93 -7.36
C LEU A 19 -6.14 -2.26 -6.61
N GLY A 20 -7.20 -2.61 -7.35
CA GLY A 20 -8.44 -3.08 -6.75
C GLY A 20 -8.30 -4.43 -6.04
N PRO A 21 -9.12 -4.70 -4.99
CA PRO A 21 -9.01 -5.90 -4.16
C PRO A 21 -9.10 -7.22 -4.93
N SER A 22 -10.00 -7.30 -5.91
CA SER A 22 -10.15 -8.51 -6.74
C SER A 22 -8.91 -8.82 -7.58
N LEU A 23 -8.19 -7.80 -8.03
CA LEU A 23 -6.95 -7.99 -8.80
C LEU A 23 -5.82 -8.47 -7.88
N MET A 24 -5.70 -7.86 -6.70
CA MET A 24 -4.71 -8.26 -5.69
C MET A 24 -4.89 -9.74 -5.29
N GLU A 25 -6.14 -10.13 -5.00
CA GLU A 25 -6.48 -11.50 -4.61
C GLU A 25 -6.22 -12.50 -5.74
N SER A 26 -6.69 -12.21 -6.96
CA SER A 26 -6.57 -13.13 -8.10
C SER A 26 -5.14 -13.37 -8.57
N LEU A 27 -4.25 -12.40 -8.37
CA LEU A 27 -2.83 -12.48 -8.77
C LEU A 27 -1.87 -12.74 -7.61
N GLY A 28 -2.37 -12.81 -6.36
CA GLY A 28 -1.54 -12.96 -5.18
C GLY A 28 -0.55 -11.81 -4.98
N ILE A 29 -0.97 -10.57 -5.28
CA ILE A 29 -0.13 -9.37 -5.11
C ILE A 29 -0.26 -8.88 -3.68
N THR A 30 0.87 -8.75 -2.99
CA THR A 30 0.92 -8.12 -1.67
C THR A 30 1.18 -6.63 -1.80
N VAL A 31 0.39 -5.81 -1.11
CA VAL A 31 0.52 -4.36 -1.10
C VAL A 31 0.96 -3.88 0.27
N VAL A 32 2.05 -3.10 0.33
CA VAL A 32 2.52 -2.44 1.55
C VAL A 32 1.93 -1.02 1.60
N PRO A 33 1.10 -0.68 2.60
CA PRO A 33 0.46 0.62 2.64
C PRO A 33 1.46 1.74 2.95
N LEU A 34 1.31 2.87 2.25
CA LEU A 34 1.96 4.13 2.62
C LEU A 34 1.21 4.80 3.78
N SER A 35 1.79 5.88 4.29
CA SER A 35 1.16 6.71 5.31
C SER A 35 0.75 8.08 4.78
N VAL A 36 -0.43 8.54 5.18
CA VAL A 36 -0.96 9.88 4.94
C VAL A 36 -1.14 10.58 6.28
N ALA A 37 -0.57 11.77 6.42
CA ALA A 37 -0.61 12.56 7.63
C ALA A 37 -1.41 13.85 7.45
N PHE A 38 -2.43 14.04 8.28
CA PHE A 38 -3.18 15.29 8.44
C PHE A 38 -2.82 15.89 9.81
N GLY A 39 -1.90 16.86 9.82
CA GLY A 39 -1.40 17.45 11.06
C GLY A 39 -0.64 16.43 11.91
N MET A 40 -1.19 16.05 13.06
CA MET A 40 -0.61 15.06 13.98
C MET A 40 -1.19 13.65 13.80
N GLU A 41 -2.28 13.51 13.04
CA GLU A 41 -2.90 12.23 12.75
C GLU A 41 -2.26 11.61 11.53
N THR A 42 -1.98 10.30 11.59
CA THR A 42 -1.37 9.53 10.49
C THR A 42 -2.21 8.27 10.24
N PHE A 43 -2.45 7.97 8.98
CA PHE A 43 -3.31 6.89 8.51
C PHE A 43 -2.56 6.02 7.52
N GLN A 44 -2.80 4.71 7.55
CA GLN A 44 -2.37 3.81 6.47
C GLN A 44 -3.34 3.88 5.29
N ASP A 45 -2.79 4.17 4.11
CA ASP A 45 -3.55 4.30 2.86
C ASP A 45 -4.27 3.00 2.48
N GLY A 46 -5.58 3.08 2.23
CA GLY A 46 -6.43 1.93 1.92
C GLY A 46 -6.76 1.00 3.10
N ILE A 47 -6.21 1.27 4.29
CA ILE A 47 -6.46 0.49 5.51
C ILE A 47 -7.21 1.32 6.55
N ASP A 48 -6.61 2.42 7.00
CA ASP A 48 -7.21 3.34 7.98
C ASP A 48 -7.93 4.50 7.30
N LEU A 49 -7.69 4.71 6.00
CA LEU A 49 -8.20 5.82 5.23
C LEU A 49 -8.59 5.36 3.83
N THR A 50 -9.88 5.42 3.53
CA THR A 50 -10.40 5.19 2.18
C THR A 50 -10.17 6.41 1.29
N SER A 51 -10.20 6.21 -0.03
CA SER A 51 -10.06 7.31 -1.00
C SER A 51 -11.16 8.37 -0.83
N GLN A 52 -12.39 7.96 -0.48
CA GLN A 52 -13.49 8.89 -0.23
C GLN A 52 -13.22 9.72 1.03
N GLU A 53 -12.85 9.08 2.14
CA GLU A 53 -12.52 9.79 3.39
C GLU A 53 -11.31 10.71 3.22
N PHE A 54 -10.32 10.33 2.41
CA PHE A 54 -9.19 11.18 2.08
C PHE A 54 -9.67 12.47 1.39
N LEU A 55 -10.51 12.36 0.36
CA LEU A 55 -11.03 13.52 -0.37
C LEU A 55 -11.88 14.42 0.53
N ASP A 56 -12.76 13.83 1.35
CA ASP A 56 -13.61 14.57 2.29
C ASP A 56 -12.76 15.33 3.32
N ARG A 57 -11.70 14.69 3.86
CA ARG A 57 -10.76 15.35 4.78
C ARG A 57 -9.95 16.44 4.07
N LEU A 58 -9.51 16.20 2.84
CA LEU A 58 -8.71 17.14 2.06
C LEU A 58 -9.46 18.45 1.79
N GLU A 59 -10.75 18.39 1.49
CA GLU A 59 -11.60 19.57 1.26
C GLU A 59 -11.65 20.50 2.48
N HIS A 60 -11.60 19.93 3.69
CA HIS A 60 -11.74 20.66 4.95
C HIS A 60 -10.39 20.89 5.66
N ALA A 61 -9.28 20.41 5.09
CA ALA A 61 -8.00 20.43 5.78
C ALA A 61 -7.42 21.85 5.88
N PRO A 62 -7.02 22.31 7.08
CA PRO A 62 -6.42 23.64 7.25
C PRO A 62 -5.03 23.76 6.61
N ALA A 63 -4.40 22.63 6.28
CA ALA A 63 -3.14 22.53 5.55
C ALA A 63 -3.15 21.24 4.71
N LEU A 64 -2.37 21.24 3.63
CA LEU A 64 -2.24 20.04 2.79
C LEU A 64 -1.67 18.86 3.60
N PRO A 65 -2.20 17.64 3.37
CA PRO A 65 -1.65 16.45 3.98
C PRO A 65 -0.23 16.20 3.48
N LYS A 66 0.53 15.45 4.27
CA LYS A 66 1.85 14.94 3.88
C LYS A 66 1.78 13.44 3.70
N THR A 67 2.54 12.93 2.76
CA THR A 67 2.71 11.48 2.59
C THR A 67 4.06 11.03 3.10
N SER A 68 4.18 9.75 3.42
CA SER A 68 5.45 9.10 3.70
C SER A 68 5.47 7.72 3.06
N GLN A 69 6.61 7.38 2.47
CA GLN A 69 6.86 6.04 1.94
C GLN A 69 6.71 4.97 3.05
N PRO A 70 6.48 3.70 2.69
CA PRO A 70 6.50 2.63 3.67
C PRO A 70 7.90 2.53 4.29
N THR A 71 7.94 2.17 5.57
CA THR A 71 9.23 1.99 6.26
C THR A 71 9.96 0.77 5.71
N VAL A 72 11.28 0.74 5.84
CA VAL A 72 12.10 -0.44 5.51
C VAL A 72 11.59 -1.69 6.24
N ILE A 73 11.26 -1.55 7.52
CA ILE A 73 10.73 -2.64 8.37
C ILE A 73 9.39 -3.17 7.83
N ALA A 74 8.53 -2.32 7.27
CA ALA A 74 7.26 -2.76 6.69
C ALA A 74 7.48 -3.70 5.51
N PHE A 75 8.44 -3.38 4.63
CA PHE A 75 8.83 -4.26 3.54
C PHE A 75 9.56 -5.52 4.02
N GLU A 76 10.48 -5.40 4.99
CA GLU A 76 11.20 -6.55 5.55
C GLU A 76 10.24 -7.62 6.09
N ARG A 77 9.15 -7.21 6.75
CA ARG A 77 8.11 -8.12 7.25
C ARG A 77 7.44 -8.89 6.11
N VAL A 78 7.00 -8.19 5.07
CA VAL A 78 6.37 -8.83 3.90
C VAL A 78 7.35 -9.78 3.19
N PHE A 79 8.61 -9.38 3.05
CA PHE A 79 9.63 -10.24 2.44
C PHE A 79 9.96 -11.49 3.26
N ALA A 80 9.79 -11.46 4.58
CA ALA A 80 10.01 -12.61 5.44
C ALA A 80 8.85 -13.63 5.40
N GLU A 81 7.66 -13.20 5.00
CA GLU A 81 6.45 -14.02 4.91
C GLU A 81 6.21 -14.60 3.50
N ALA A 82 6.85 -14.02 2.47
CA ALA A 82 6.76 -14.40 1.07
C ALA A 82 7.69 -15.58 0.69
#